data_AF-A0A6I4SW59-F1
#
_entry.id   AF-A0A6I4SW59-F1
#
_cell.length_a   1.000
_cell.length_b   1.000
_cell.length_c   1.000
_cell.angle_alpha   90.00
_cell.angle_beta   90.00
_cell.angle_gamma   90.00
#
_symmetry.space_group_name_H-M   'P 1'
#
loop_
_entity.id
_entity.type
_entity.pdbx_description
1 polymer ?
#
loop_
_entity_poly.entity_id
_entity_poly.type
_entity_poly.pdbx_seq_one_letter_code
_entity_poly.pdbx_strand_id
1 'polypeptide(L)' 'MFIDIKSNDGGRGEPYSDVCVSCQRLIEPHHSTEHIDFQTGDEKLTKLNGIYHAKCAVPYLSIKRALDMMNRMIG' A
#
# COMPACT_ATOMS: atom_id res chain seq x y z
N MET A 1 -11.51 -31.30 11.48
CA MET A 1 -11.76 -30.48 10.29
C MET A 1 -10.45 -29.80 9.93
N PHE A 2 -9.96 -30.04 8.71
CA PHE A 2 -8.76 -29.40 8.18
C PHE A 2 -9.22 -28.16 7.40
N ILE A 3 -8.67 -26.98 7.69
CA ILE A 3 -9.02 -25.75 6.98
C ILE A 3 -8.04 -25.63 5.80
N ASP A 4 -8.59 -25.89 4.61
CA ASP A 4 -8.00 -25.61 3.31
C ASP A 4 -7.92 -24.09 3.12
N ILE A 5 -6.72 -23.50 3.26
CA ILE A 5 -6.49 -22.10 2.89
C ILE A 5 -6.12 -22.10 1.41
N LYS A 6 -7.12 -21.95 0.55
CA LYS A 6 -6.91 -21.62 -0.86
C LYS A 6 -6.46 -20.17 -0.99
N SER A 7 -5.26 -19.99 -1.51
CA SER A 7 -4.81 -18.71 -2.06
C SER A 7 -5.55 -18.39 -3.36
N ASN A 8 -5.84 -17.09 -3.52
CA ASN A 8 -5.90 -16.35 -4.79
C ASN A 8 -7.07 -16.62 -5.75
N ASP A 9 -7.99 -15.66 -5.89
CA ASP A 9 -8.14 -14.88 -7.13
C ASP A 9 -9.13 -13.72 -6.96
N GLY A 10 -8.86 -12.59 -7.64
CA GLY A 10 -9.56 -11.33 -7.48
C GLY A 10 -11.02 -11.33 -7.96
N GLY A 11 -11.84 -10.49 -7.33
CA GLY A 11 -13.21 -10.25 -7.81
C GLY A 11 -14.09 -9.52 -6.81
N ARG A 12 -13.98 -8.18 -6.83
CA ARG A 12 -15.03 -7.18 -6.50
C ARG A 12 -16.23 -7.67 -5.68
N GLY A 13 -16.32 -7.28 -4.41
CA GLY A 13 -17.59 -7.33 -3.70
C GLY A 13 -17.51 -7.24 -2.19
N GLU A 14 -17.04 -6.12 -1.65
CA GLU A 14 -17.29 -5.69 -0.26
C GLU A 14 -16.81 -4.22 -0.14
N PRO A 15 -17.49 -3.32 0.60
CA PRO A 15 -16.88 -2.04 0.97
C PRO A 15 -15.81 -2.38 2.01
N TYR A 16 -14.67 -2.90 1.52
CA TYR A 16 -13.52 -3.24 2.33
C TYR A 16 -13.15 -1.98 3.09
N SER A 17 -13.39 -2.01 4.39
CA SER A 17 -12.70 -1.16 5.33
C SER A 17 -11.22 -1.16 4.95
N ASP A 18 -10.75 -0.03 4.42
CA ASP A 18 -9.40 0.10 3.90
C ASP A 18 -8.43 -0.27 5.02
N VAL A 19 -7.70 -1.38 4.89
CA VAL A 19 -6.72 -1.80 5.90
C VAL A 19 -5.41 -1.09 5.58
N CYS A 20 -4.83 -0.41 6.56
CA CYS A 20 -3.53 0.22 6.40
C CYS A 20 -2.45 -0.84 6.13
N VAL A 21 -1.77 -0.72 5.00
CA VAL A 21 -0.73 -1.68 4.58
C VAL A 21 0.40 -1.81 5.61
N SER A 22 0.76 -0.74 6.33
CA SER A 22 1.84 -0.75 7.32
C SER A 22 1.44 -1.43 8.63
N CYS A 23 0.36 -0.98 9.27
CA CYS A 23 0.01 -1.41 10.63
C CYS A 23 -1.06 -2.50 10.68
N GLN A 24 -1.62 -2.87 9.53
CA GLN A 24 -2.64 -3.91 9.37
C GLN A 24 -3.90 -3.65 10.21
N ARG A 25 -4.19 -2.38 10.51
CA ARG A 25 -5.40 -1.94 11.20
C ARG A 25 -6.34 -1.26 10.21
N LEU A 26 -7.63 -1.36 10.52
CA LEU A 26 -8.70 -0.69 9.78
C LEU A 26 -8.48 0.82 9.75
N ILE A 27 -8.76 1.42 8.61
CA ILE A 27 -8.87 2.86 8.43
C ILE A 27 -10.35 3.19 8.61
N GLU A 28 -10.64 3.92 9.69
CA GLU A 28 -11.98 4.40 9.96
C GLU A 28 -12.25 5.67 9.11
N PRO A 29 -13.52 5.97 8.76
CA PRO A 29 -13.85 7.06 7.83
C PRO A 29 -13.35 8.46 8.21
N HIS A 30 -12.99 8.67 9.47
CA HIS A 30 -12.53 9.95 10.01
C HIS A 30 -10.99 10.03 10.13
N HIS A 31 -10.28 8.94 9.80
CA HIS A 31 -8.83 8.96 9.74
C HIS A 31 -8.34 9.55 8.42
N SER A 32 -7.35 10.43 8.49
CA SER A 32 -6.64 10.88 7.30
C SER A 32 -5.85 9.72 6.68
N THR A 33 -5.94 9.59 5.36
CA THR A 33 -5.34 8.52 4.58
C THR A 33 -4.40 9.05 3.52
N GLU A 34 -3.39 8.26 3.20
CA GLU A 34 -2.48 8.51 2.08
C GLU A 34 -2.44 7.27 1.19
N HIS A 35 -2.46 7.50 -0.12
CA HIS A 35 -2.31 6.44 -1.11
C HIS A 35 -0.89 6.47 -1.67
N ILE A 36 -0.18 5.36 -1.51
CA ILE A 36 1.19 5.21 -1.98
C ILE A 36 1.19 4.27 -3.17
N ASP A 37 1.86 4.71 -4.23
CA ASP A 37 2.04 3.96 -5.47
C ASP A 37 3.46 4.19 -5.96
N PHE A 38 4.27 3.13 -5.99
CA PHE A 38 5.59 3.08 -6.59
C PHE A 38 5.46 2.59 -8.04
N GLN A 39 5.63 3.50 -9.00
CA GLN A 39 5.63 3.19 -10.44
C GLN A 39 7.00 2.69 -10.88
N THR A 40 7.36 1.48 -10.44
CA THR A 40 8.66 0.86 -10.70
C THR A 40 8.48 -0.60 -11.12
N GLY A 41 9.48 -1.16 -11.80
CA GLY A 41 9.56 -2.59 -12.09
C GLY A 41 9.98 -3.46 -10.91
N ASP A 42 10.28 -2.87 -9.75
CA ASP A 42 10.68 -3.61 -8.55
C ASP A 42 9.47 -4.20 -7.80
N GLU A 43 9.39 -5.53 -7.77
CA GLU A 43 8.33 -6.29 -7.11
C GLU A 43 8.24 -6.07 -5.59
N LYS A 44 9.35 -5.70 -4.93
CA LYS A 44 9.33 -5.45 -3.48
C LYS A 44 8.68 -4.11 -3.17
N LEU A 45 8.89 -3.11 -4.02
CA LEU A 45 8.30 -1.79 -3.86
C LEU A 45 6.82 -1.78 -4.24
N THR A 46 6.43 -2.51 -5.27
CA THR A 46 5.01 -2.65 -5.65
C THR A 46 4.17 -3.34 -4.57
N LYS A 47 4.75 -4.20 -3.73
CA LYS A 47 4.08 -4.76 -2.53
C LYS A 47 3.77 -3.72 -1.44
N LEU A 48 4.40 -2.55 -1.50
CA LEU A 48 4.13 -1.42 -0.60
C LEU A 48 3.09 -0.46 -1.19
N ASN A 49 2.50 -0.78 -2.34
CA ASN A 49 1.42 0.01 -2.91
C ASN A 49 0.13 -0.22 -2.12
N GLY A 50 -0.62 0.86 -1.91
CA GLY A 50 -1.93 0.81 -1.29
C GLY A 50 -2.17 1.97 -0.35
N ILE A 51 -3.17 1.79 0.52
CA ILE A 51 -3.67 2.80 1.42
C ILE A 51 -3.05 2.68 2.82
N TYR A 52 -2.70 3.82 3.39
CA TYR A 52 -2.07 3.94 4.69
C TYR A 52 -2.81 4.98 5.53
N HIS A 53 -2.80 4.82 6.86
CA HIS A 53 -3.03 5.98 7.73
C HIS A 53 -1.97 7.04 7.44
N ALA A 54 -2.34 8.33 7.48
CA ALA A 54 -1.41 9.42 7.17
C ALA A 54 -0.11 9.36 7.99
N LYS A 55 -0.18 8.97 9.27
CA LYS A 55 1.00 8.77 10.12
C LYS A 55 1.86 7.59 9.69
N CYS A 56 1.24 6.49 9.28
CA CYS A 56 1.94 5.29 8.82
C CYS A 56 2.61 5.50 7.45
N ALA A 57 2.08 6.41 6.64
CA ALA A 57 2.57 6.71 5.30
C ALA A 57 3.90 7.50 5.29
N VAL A 58 4.19 8.27 6.33
CA VAL A 58 5.34 9.20 6.40
C VAL A 58 6.69 8.61 5.95
N PRO A 59 7.15 7.45 6.47
CA PRO A 59 8.44 6.89 6.05
C PRO A 59 8.42 6.48 4.57
N TYR A 60 7.32 5.91 4.10
CA TYR A 60 7.19 5.43 2.73
C TYR A 60 7.04 6.57 1.72
N LEU A 61 6.37 7.67 2.09
CA LEU A 61 6.30 8.89 1.28
C LEU A 61 7.68 9.53 1.11
N SER A 62 8.52 9.50 2.15
CA SER A 62 9.91 9.98 2.06
C SER A 62 10.72 9.15 1.07
N ILE A 63 10.58 7.82 1.11
CA ILE A 63 11.23 6.89 0.17
C ILE A 63 10.73 7.12 -1.25
N LYS A 64 9.41 7.22 -1.45
CA LYS A 64 8.80 7.49 -2.76
C LYS A 64 9.36 8.78 -3.36
N ARG A 65 9.40 9.86 -2.59
CA ARG A 65 9.97 11.15 -3.04
C ARG A 65 11.43 11.01 -3.46
N ALA A 66 12.25 10.30 -2.68
CA ALA A 66 13.65 10.08 -3.02
C ALA A 66 13.81 9.26 -4.32
N LEU A 67 13.02 8.20 -4.48
CA LEU A 67 13.00 7.38 -5.70
C LEU A 67 12.55 8.19 -6.92
N ASP A 68 11.48 8.97 -6.79
CA ASP A 68 10.97 9.83 -7.85
C ASP A 68 12.02 10.86 -8.29
N MET A 69 12.81 11.41 -7.35
CA MET A 69 13.91 12.31 -7.67
C MET A 69 15.05 11.60 -8.41
N MET A 70 15.45 10.40 -7.99
CA MET A 70 16.51 9.64 -8.67
C MET A 70 16.09 9.22 -10.08
N ASN A 71 14.85 8.75 -10.25
CA ASN A 71 14.32 8.38 -11.56
C ASN A 71 14.34 9.54 -12.56
N ARG A 72 14.15 10.78 -12.10
CA ARG A 72 14.24 11.98 -12.94
C ARG A 72 15.67 12.37 -13.33
N MET A 73 16.68 11.89 -12.61
CA MET A 73 18.09 12.19 -12.92
C MET A 73 18.72 11.17 -13.88
N ILE A 74 18.14 9.97 -13.96
CA ILE A 74 18.65 8.86 -14.78
C ILE A 74 17.85 8.70 -16.08
N GLY A 75 16.66 9.32 -16.18
CA GLY A 75 15.81 9.36 -17.38
C GLY A 75 16.17 10.47 -18.37
#